data_AF-A0A519RQZ3-F1
#
_entry.id   AF-A0A519RQZ3-F1
#
_cell.length_a   1.000
_cell.length_b   1.000
_cell.length_c   1.000
_cell.angle_alpha   90.00
_cell.angle_beta   90.00
_cell.angle_gamma   90.00
#
_symmetry.space_group_name_H-M   'P 1'
#
loop_
_entity.id
_entity.type
_entity.pdbx_description
1 polymer ?
#
loop_
_entity_poly.entity_id
_entity_poly.type
_entity_poly.pdbx_seq_one_letter_code
_entity_poly.pdbx_strand_id
1 'polypeptide(L)'
;LRHSNGNQQFVVTMLQTFLSSATAAVADLQQALAAGSVADLQATAHKLRPSLVHLQVQPVVALLDRLETWEPAFSYAELQPLVETSSHLLRRVLTDLGTEIETRRADLAAA
;
A
#
# COMPACT_ATOMS: atom_id res chain seq x y z
N LEU A 1 6.09 33.13 -3.85
CA LEU A 1 4.83 32.38 -3.64
C LEU A 1 4.55 31.29 -4.69
N ARG A 2 5.16 31.30 -5.89
CA ARG A 2 4.98 30.21 -6.89
C ARG A 2 5.61 28.85 -6.52
N HIS A 3 6.62 28.81 -5.64
CA HIS A 3 7.34 27.57 -5.32
C HIS A 3 6.55 26.62 -4.39
N SER A 4 5.63 27.14 -3.57
CA SER A 4 4.87 26.34 -2.59
C SER A 4 3.77 25.52 -3.25
N ASN A 5 2.99 26.12 -4.16
CA ASN A 5 1.87 25.43 -4.84
C ASN A 5 2.37 24.34 -5.79
N GLY A 6 3.49 24.55 -6.47
CA GLY A 6 4.12 23.52 -7.30
C GLY A 6 4.56 22.29 -6.50
N ASN A 7 5.04 22.49 -5.27
CA ASN A 7 5.40 21.39 -4.37
C ASN A 7 4.16 20.62 -3.88
N GLN A 8 3.07 21.32 -3.52
CA GLN A 8 1.83 20.67 -3.10
C GLN A 8 1.17 19.87 -4.23
N GLN A 9 1.12 20.40 -5.45
CA GLN A 9 0.58 19.67 -6.61
C GLN A 9 1.40 18.42 -6.93
N PHE A 10 2.73 18.51 -6.79
CA PHE A 10 3.62 17.36 -6.93
C PHE A 10 3.33 16.29 -5.87
N VAL A 11 3.20 16.68 -4.60
CA VAL A 11 2.86 15.75 -3.50
C VAL A 11 1.53 15.05 -3.77
N VAL A 12 0.48 15.77 -4.17
CA VAL A 12 -0.82 15.17 -4.52
C VAL A 12 -0.66 14.11 -5.62
N THR A 13 0.09 14.42 -6.67
CA THR A 13 0.32 13.49 -7.80
C THR A 13 1.07 12.22 -7.35
N MET A 14 2.07 12.38 -6.49
CA MET A 14 2.81 11.26 -5.90
C MET A 14 1.90 10.35 -5.05
N LEU A 15 1.07 10.95 -4.18
CA LEU A 15 0.15 10.20 -3.33
C LEU A 15 -0.92 9.46 -4.15
N GLN A 16 -1.39 10.04 -5.25
CA GLN A 16 -2.33 9.38 -6.15
C GLN A 16 -1.71 8.19 -6.89
N THR A 17 -0.47 8.34 -7.33
CA THR A 17 0.27 7.24 -7.98
C THR A 17 0.44 6.08 -7.01
N PHE A 18 0.78 6.37 -5.75
CA PHE A 18 0.84 5.35 -4.70
C PHE A 18 -0.52 4.74 -4.39
N LEU A 19 -1.58 5.54 -4.26
CA LEU A 19 -2.94 5.06 -4.00
C LEU A 19 -3.40 4.07 -5.09
N SER A 20 -3.15 4.39 -6.36
CA SER A 20 -3.49 3.52 -7.48
C SER A 20 -2.70 2.21 -7.47
N SER A 21 -1.38 2.27 -7.24
CA SER A 21 -0.53 1.07 -7.25
C SER A 21 -0.81 0.16 -6.06
N ALA A 22 -1.04 0.73 -4.87
CA ALA A 22 -1.34 -0.04 -3.67
C ALA A 22 -2.75 -0.66 -3.69
N THR A 23 -3.72 -0.03 -4.36
CA THR A 23 -5.04 -0.64 -4.60
C THR A 23 -4.92 -1.91 -5.44
N ALA A 24 -4.13 -1.87 -6.52
CA ALA A 24 -3.88 -3.05 -7.35
C ALA A 24 -3.14 -4.14 -6.55
N ALA A 25 -2.13 -3.77 -5.78
CA ALA A 25 -1.37 -4.73 -4.97
C ALA A 25 -2.21 -5.46 -3.91
N VAL A 26 -3.26 -4.82 -3.35
CA VAL A 26 -4.20 -5.51 -2.46
C VAL A 26 -4.95 -6.63 -3.19
N ALA A 27 -5.36 -6.40 -4.44
CA ALA A 27 -5.98 -7.44 -5.25
C ALA A 27 -4.97 -8.54 -5.60
N ASP A 28 -3.73 -8.16 -5.95
CA ASP A 28 -2.65 -9.11 -6.27
C ASP A 28 -2.33 -10.03 -5.08
N LEU A 29 -2.31 -9.52 -3.84
CA LEU A 29 -2.13 -10.34 -2.64
C LEU A 29 -3.23 -11.40 -2.49
N GLN A 30 -4.49 -11.02 -2.71
CA GLN A 30 -5.62 -11.94 -2.62
C GLN A 30 -5.60 -12.99 -3.74
N GLN A 31 -5.24 -12.58 -4.95
CA GLN A 31 -5.10 -13.48 -6.09
C GLN A 31 -3.96 -14.47 -5.91
N ALA A 32 -2.79 -14.00 -5.44
CA ALA A 32 -1.63 -14.86 -5.16
C ALA A 32 -1.93 -15.90 -4.07
N LEU A 33 -2.66 -15.51 -3.03
CA LEU A 33 -3.14 -16.45 -2.00
C LEU A 33 -4.07 -17.52 -2.61
N ALA A 34 -5.03 -17.11 -3.43
CA ALA A 34 -5.97 -18.03 -4.08
C ALA A 34 -5.26 -18.98 -5.07
N ALA A 35 -4.20 -18.51 -5.72
CA ALA A 35 -3.40 -19.27 -6.67
C ALA A 35 -2.35 -20.18 -6.01
N GLY A 36 -2.14 -20.10 -4.69
CA GLY A 36 -1.10 -20.88 -4.02
C GLY A 36 0.32 -20.36 -4.24
N SER A 37 0.49 -19.12 -4.68
CA SER A 37 1.78 -18.59 -5.15
C SER A 37 2.51 -17.79 -4.09
N VAL A 38 3.43 -18.44 -3.37
CA VAL A 38 4.33 -17.76 -2.42
C VAL A 38 5.20 -16.71 -3.13
N ALA A 39 5.68 -17.01 -4.34
CA ALA A 39 6.52 -16.10 -5.11
C ALA A 39 5.78 -14.78 -5.44
N ASP A 40 4.49 -14.86 -5.82
CA ASP A 40 3.71 -13.65 -6.12
C ASP A 40 3.33 -12.87 -4.85
N LEU A 41 3.10 -13.57 -3.73
CA LEU A 41 2.91 -12.93 -2.42
C LEU A 41 4.17 -12.13 -2.02
N GLN A 42 5.34 -12.74 -2.13
CA GLN A 42 6.63 -12.11 -1.84
C GLN A 42 6.91 -10.93 -2.76
N ALA A 43 6.71 -11.10 -4.07
CA ALA A 43 6.91 -10.05 -5.05
C ALA A 43 5.99 -8.85 -4.82
N THR A 44 4.72 -9.10 -4.45
CA THR A 44 3.76 -8.04 -4.14
C THR A 44 4.13 -7.31 -2.86
N ALA A 45 4.55 -8.02 -1.82
CA ALA A 45 5.05 -7.44 -0.58
C ALA A 45 6.28 -6.55 -0.82
N HIS A 46 7.26 -7.05 -1.58
CA HIS A 46 8.47 -6.31 -1.96
C HIS A 46 8.16 -5.01 -2.70
N LYS A 47 7.21 -5.04 -3.66
CA LYS A 47 6.80 -3.85 -4.43
C LYS A 47 6.17 -2.77 -3.55
N LEU A 48 5.35 -3.17 -2.57
CA LEU A 48 4.63 -2.25 -1.69
C LEU A 48 5.54 -1.61 -0.63
N ARG A 49 6.49 -2.41 -0.12
CA ARG A 49 7.27 -2.08 1.07
C ARG A 49 7.99 -0.72 1.00
N PRO A 50 8.74 -0.35 -0.06
CA PRO A 50 9.43 0.93 -0.10
C PRO A 50 8.50 2.12 0.10
N SER A 51 7.32 2.11 -0.54
CA SER A 51 6.38 3.22 -0.45
C SER A 51 5.77 3.35 0.95
N LEU A 52 5.45 2.22 1.60
CA LEU A 52 4.90 2.20 2.95
C LEU A 52 5.92 2.63 4.02
N VAL A 53 7.20 2.31 3.81
CA VAL A 53 8.30 2.82 4.65
C VAL A 53 8.40 4.34 4.53
N HIS A 54 8.34 4.89 3.31
CA HIS A 54 8.37 6.35 3.10
C HIS A 54 7.15 7.05 3.72
N LEU A 55 5.99 6.41 3.71
CA LEU A 55 4.76 6.89 4.34
C LEU A 55 4.67 6.59 5.85
N GLN A 56 5.70 5.94 6.43
CA GLN A 56 5.79 5.59 7.85
C GLN A 56 4.62 4.72 8.37
N VAL A 57 4.07 3.85 7.52
CA VAL A 57 2.95 2.96 7.86
C VAL A 57 3.47 1.66 8.48
N GLN A 58 4.10 1.79 9.65
CA GLN A 58 4.87 0.70 10.28
C GLN A 58 4.10 -0.61 10.52
N PRO A 59 2.82 -0.61 10.95
CA PRO A 59 2.08 -1.84 11.15
C PRO A 59 1.91 -2.69 9.88
N VAL A 60 1.80 -2.05 8.72
CA VAL A 60 1.68 -2.75 7.44
C VAL A 60 3.05 -3.27 6.99
N VAL A 61 4.10 -2.46 7.15
CA VAL A 61 5.48 -2.86 6.79
C VAL A 61 5.87 -4.16 7.49
N ALA A 62 5.60 -4.29 8.79
CA ALA A 62 5.95 -5.51 9.53
C ALA A 62 5.23 -6.77 9.00
N LEU A 63 4.01 -6.66 8.50
CA LEU A 63 3.29 -7.79 7.91
C LEU A 63 3.79 -8.13 6.51
N LEU A 64 4.13 -7.11 5.71
CA LEU A 64 4.73 -7.31 4.40
C LEU A 64 6.14 -7.90 4.52
N ASP A 65 6.93 -7.52 5.52
CA ASP A 65 8.23 -8.14 5.79
C ASP A 65 8.08 -9.65 6.05
N ARG A 66 7.03 -10.05 6.78
CA ARG A 66 6.72 -11.47 7.01
C ARG A 66 6.27 -12.21 5.75
N LEU A 67 5.54 -11.54 4.85
CA LEU A 67 5.17 -12.12 3.55
C LEU A 67 6.38 -12.23 2.63
N GLU A 68 7.21 -11.19 2.57
CA GLU A 68 8.40 -11.10 1.72
C GLU A 68 9.46 -12.13 2.12
N THR A 69 9.63 -12.37 3.42
CA THR A 69 10.61 -13.32 3.96
C THR A 69 10.00 -14.70 4.26
N TRP A 70 8.83 -15.02 3.71
CA TRP A 70 8.19 -16.32 3.90
C TRP A 70 9.02 -17.47 3.29
N GLU A 71 9.74 -18.21 4.12
CA GLU A 71 10.53 -19.38 3.70
C GLU A 71 9.76 -20.71 3.61
N PRO A 72 8.72 -20.97 4.44
CA PRO A 72 8.00 -22.23 4.35
C PRO A 72 7.33 -22.45 3.00
N ALA A 73 6.98 -23.71 2.70
CA ALA A 73 6.11 -24.01 1.57
C ALA A 73 4.74 -23.32 1.72
N PHE A 74 3.99 -23.22 0.62
CA PHE A 74 2.66 -22.63 0.65
C PHE A 74 1.76 -23.34 1.68
N SER A 75 1.24 -22.57 2.64
CA SER A 75 0.26 -23.02 3.62
C SER A 75 -0.89 -22.02 3.66
N TYR A 76 -2.05 -22.40 3.11
CA TYR A 76 -3.22 -21.53 3.10
C TYR A 76 -3.63 -21.12 4.53
N ALA A 77 -3.61 -22.06 5.47
CA ALA A 77 -4.01 -21.81 6.86
C ALA A 77 -3.14 -20.76 7.57
N GLU A 78 -1.85 -20.67 7.23
CA GLU A 78 -0.93 -19.71 7.83
C GLU A 78 -0.87 -18.39 7.05
N LEU A 79 -0.94 -18.46 5.71
CA LEU A 79 -0.85 -17.29 4.84
C LEU A 79 -2.16 -16.50 4.78
N GLN A 80 -3.32 -17.16 4.85
CA GLN A 80 -4.62 -16.49 4.82
C GLN A 80 -4.74 -15.38 5.87
N PRO A 81 -4.53 -15.61 7.19
CA PRO A 81 -4.68 -14.55 8.18
C PRO A 81 -3.66 -13.42 7.97
N LEU A 82 -2.45 -13.73 7.48
CA LEU A 82 -1.42 -12.73 7.19
C LEU A 82 -1.81 -11.83 6.02
N VAL A 83 -2.32 -12.42 4.92
CA VAL A 83 -2.80 -11.71 3.74
C VAL A 83 -4.04 -10.88 4.05
N GLU A 84 -5.00 -11.44 4.79
CA GLU A 84 -6.23 -10.73 5.18
C GLU A 84 -5.91 -9.53 6.08
N THR A 85 -5.06 -9.71 7.09
CA THR A 85 -4.66 -8.63 8.01
C THR A 85 -3.91 -7.53 7.25
N SER A 86 -2.96 -7.90 6.39
CA SER A 86 -2.22 -6.94 5.55
C SER A 86 -3.16 -6.16 4.64
N SER A 87 -4.08 -6.87 3.96
CA SER A 87 -5.04 -6.26 3.04
C SER A 87 -6.04 -5.35 3.75
N HIS A 88 -6.48 -5.70 4.95
CA HIS A 88 -7.36 -4.86 5.76
C HIS A 88 -6.67 -3.56 6.18
N LEU A 89 -5.44 -3.65 6.71
CA LEU A 89 -4.69 -2.45 7.11
C LEU A 89 -4.32 -1.58 5.91
N LEU A 90 -3.94 -2.18 4.77
CA LEU A 90 -3.72 -1.46 3.52
C LEU A 90 -4.98 -0.70 3.09
N ARG A 91 -6.14 -1.35 3.06
CA ARG A 91 -7.41 -0.68 2.70
C ARG A 91 -7.73 0.51 3.60
N ARG A 92 -7.44 0.41 4.90
CA ARG A 92 -7.59 1.55 5.83
C ARG A 92 -6.66 2.70 5.45
N VAL A 93 -5.38 2.42 5.23
CA VAL A 93 -4.37 3.42 4.81
C VAL A 93 -4.76 4.08 3.50
N LEU A 94 -5.27 3.32 2.52
CA LEU A 94 -5.72 3.86 1.23
C LEU A 94 -6.95 4.75 1.39
N THR A 95 -7.86 4.41 2.31
CA THR A 95 -9.03 5.25 2.64
C THR A 95 -8.61 6.58 3.28
N ASP A 96 -7.71 6.50 4.27
CA ASP A 96 -7.18 7.68 4.97
C ASP A 96 -6.43 8.59 3.99
N LEU A 97 -5.61 7.99 3.10
CA LEU A 97 -4.85 8.72 2.10
C LEU A 97 -5.75 9.38 1.03
N GLY A 98 -6.82 8.70 0.61
CA GLY A 98 -7.80 9.27 -0.31
C GLY A 98 -8.44 10.54 0.28
N THR A 99 -8.79 10.51 1.56
CA THR A 99 -9.35 11.66 2.29
C THR A 99 -8.35 12.82 2.37
N GLU A 100 -7.08 12.52 2.65
CA GLU A 100 -5.99 13.51 2.69
C GLU A 100 -5.76 14.17 1.32
N ILE A 101 -5.79 13.40 0.23
CA ILE A 101 -5.67 13.93 -1.14
C ILE A 101 -6.79 14.91 -1.46
N GLU A 102 -8.04 14.56 -1.14
CA GLU A 102 -9.19 15.44 -1.39
C GLU A 102 -9.13 16.72 -0.55
N THR A 103 -8.68 16.62 0.71
CA THR A 103 -8.47 17.79 1.59
C THR A 103 -7.43 18.75 0.97
N ARG A 104 -6.27 18.23 0.57
CA ARG A 104 -5.22 19.05 -0.08
C ARG A 104 -5.67 19.69 -1.38
N ARG A 105 -6.50 19.00 -2.16
CA ARG A 105 -7.08 19.53 -3.41
C ARG A 105 -8.03 20.69 -3.14
N ALA A 106 -8.88 20.57 -2.12
CA ALA A 106 -9.76 21.65 -1.71
C ALA A 106 -8.97 22.89 -1.26
N ASP A 107 -7.92 22.69 -0.46
CA ASP A 107 -7.04 23.77 0.00
C ASP A 107 -6.32 24.46 -1.18
N LEU A 108 -5.86 23.69 -2.16
CA LEU A 108 -5.22 24.23 -3.38
C LEU A 108 -6.20 25.00 -4.27
N ALA A 109 -7.46 24.60 -4.32
CA ALA A 109 -8.49 25.30 -5.08
C ALA A 109 -8.96 26.60 -4.40
N ALA A 110 -8.81 26.69 -3.07
CA ALA A 110 -9.16 27.86 -2.26
C ALA A 110 -8.02 28.89 -2.12
N ALA A 111 -6.80 28.55 -2.54
CA ALA A 111 -5.59 29.38 -2.44
C ALA A 111 -5.26 30.14 -3.73
#